data_AF-A0A9J7LCX5-F1
#
_entry.id   AF-A0A9J7LCX5-F1
#
_cell.length_a   1.000
_cell.length_b   1.000
_cell.length_c   1.000
_cell.angle_alpha   90.00
_cell.angle_beta   90.00
_cell.angle_gamma   90.00
#
_symmetry.space_group_name_H-M   'P 1'
#
loop_
_entity.id
_entity.type
_entity.pdbx_description
1 polymer ?
#
loop_
_entity_poly.entity_id
_entity_poly.type
_entity_poly.pdbx_seq_one_letter_code
_entity_poly.pdbx_strand_id
1 'polypeptide(L)'
;MAKNPEARAKENQMKFIQDRITKAEQHFGTLCQEFAGFSRKTAKLRDKGDELAKALLTYAEAEGQSLKSGVTGFAETISAIQDYRQAEVQRLDAKVVQPLTLYGNTCKHAKAESELQRAAVDATRSDRALEEQMDNFERQKMEDIKKILCDFVHVEMVFHCKALELYTVAHQYLQGINDEDDLEEFRNSMRPPSAPARLDLVRANSKTSLSSTARQTPGAERRATAFSKPQEQETDEDEEETEDEDEDEEDEEDDRHYRR
;
A
#
# COMPACT_ATOMS: atom_id res chain seq x y z
N MET A 1 -26.72 50.46 -37.74
CA MET A 1 -25.53 51.09 -37.13
C MET A 1 -24.44 50.04 -37.03
N ALA A 2 -23.18 50.36 -37.28
CA ALA A 2 -22.07 49.43 -37.04
C ALA A 2 -21.69 49.45 -35.54
N LYS A 3 -21.29 48.31 -34.97
CA LYS A 3 -20.60 48.29 -33.66
C LYS A 3 -19.31 49.12 -33.77
N ASN A 4 -18.97 49.90 -32.74
CA ASN A 4 -17.66 50.56 -32.65
C ASN A 4 -16.55 49.50 -32.79
N PRO A 5 -15.56 49.67 -33.69
CA PRO A 5 -14.43 48.73 -33.83
C PRO A 5 -13.71 48.44 -32.50
N GLU A 6 -13.58 49.42 -31.60
CA GLU A 6 -12.96 49.22 -30.28
C GLU A 6 -13.76 48.26 -29.40
N ALA A 7 -15.09 48.41 -29.38
CA ALA A 7 -15.97 47.50 -28.65
C ALA A 7 -15.91 46.07 -29.20
N ARG A 8 -15.75 45.92 -30.52
CA ARG A 8 -15.54 44.60 -31.17
C ARG A 8 -14.16 44.01 -30.84
N ALA A 9 -13.12 44.83 -30.68
CA ALA A 9 -11.80 44.37 -30.25
C ALA A 9 -11.85 43.81 -28.81
N LYS A 10 -12.45 44.56 -27.88
CA LYS A 10 -12.68 44.14 -26.48
C LYS A 10 -13.51 42.84 -26.39
N GLU A 11 -14.58 42.74 -27.19
CA GLU A 11 -15.42 41.54 -27.31
C GLU A 11 -14.62 40.30 -27.77
N ASN A 12 -13.69 40.47 -28.72
CA ASN A 12 -12.80 39.40 -29.16
C ASN A 12 -11.75 39.02 -28.08
N GLN A 13 -11.13 40.01 -27.42
CA GLN A 13 -10.10 39.82 -26.38
C GLN A 13 -10.68 39.06 -25.19
N MET A 14 -11.86 39.46 -24.71
CA MET A 14 -12.60 38.76 -23.66
C MET A 14 -12.92 37.31 -24.05
N LYS A 15 -13.37 37.08 -25.29
CA LYS A 15 -13.66 35.72 -25.78
C LYS A 15 -12.39 34.85 -25.83
N PHE A 16 -11.25 35.42 -26.18
CA PHE A 16 -9.96 34.71 -26.17
C PHE A 16 -9.53 34.33 -24.75
N ILE A 17 -9.62 35.25 -23.78
CA ILE A 17 -9.33 34.98 -22.35
C ILE A 17 -10.21 33.83 -21.83
N GLN A 18 -11.52 33.90 -22.06
CA GLN A 18 -12.49 32.89 -21.61
C GLN A 18 -12.29 31.52 -22.28
N ASP A 19 -11.94 31.48 -23.58
CA ASP A 19 -11.56 30.26 -24.30
C ASP A 19 -10.28 29.63 -23.72
N ARG A 20 -9.25 30.43 -23.43
CA ARG A 20 -8.00 29.96 -22.82
C ARG A 20 -8.17 29.40 -21.41
N ILE A 21 -8.94 30.07 -20.55
CA ILE A 21 -9.21 29.57 -19.19
C ILE A 21 -10.07 28.30 -19.26
N THR A 22 -11.05 28.23 -20.16
CA THR A 22 -11.89 27.02 -20.34
C THR A 22 -11.07 25.83 -20.84
N LYS A 23 -10.12 26.03 -21.77
CA LYS A 23 -9.20 24.96 -22.20
C LYS A 23 -8.26 24.51 -21.10
N ALA A 24 -7.78 25.43 -20.25
CA ALA A 24 -7.00 25.05 -19.07
C ALA A 24 -7.83 24.21 -18.09
N GLU A 25 -9.05 24.63 -17.78
CA GLU A 25 -10.00 23.88 -16.92
C GLU A 25 -10.28 22.47 -17.47
N GLN A 26 -10.53 22.34 -18.78
CA GLN A 26 -10.76 21.05 -19.43
C GLN A 26 -9.53 20.13 -19.35
N HIS A 27 -8.34 20.61 -19.76
CA HIS A 27 -7.14 19.78 -19.77
C HIS A 27 -6.66 19.40 -18.36
N PHE A 28 -6.75 20.31 -17.39
CA PHE A 28 -6.41 19.99 -15.99
C PHE A 28 -7.45 19.06 -15.36
N GLY A 29 -8.72 19.14 -15.76
CA GLY A 29 -9.77 18.18 -15.39
C GLY A 29 -9.45 16.76 -15.87
N THR A 30 -9.11 16.60 -17.16
CA THR A 30 -8.70 15.29 -17.70
C THR A 30 -7.44 14.76 -17.01
N LEU A 31 -6.41 15.60 -16.83
CA LEU A 31 -5.20 15.18 -16.09
C LEU A 31 -5.52 14.77 -14.64
N CYS A 32 -6.46 15.46 -13.98
CA CYS A 32 -6.91 15.09 -12.64
C CYS A 32 -7.58 13.70 -12.61
N GLN A 33 -8.41 13.39 -13.61
CA GLN A 33 -9.07 12.09 -13.74
C GLN A 33 -8.04 10.98 -13.97
N GLU A 34 -7.10 11.17 -14.89
CA GLU A 34 -6.03 10.20 -15.19
C GLU A 34 -5.11 9.96 -13.98
N PHE A 35 -4.58 11.00 -13.33
CA PHE A 35 -3.71 10.83 -12.17
C PHE A 35 -4.44 10.24 -10.95
N ALA A 36 -5.72 10.57 -10.74
CA ALA A 36 -6.51 9.92 -9.71
C ALA A 36 -6.78 8.44 -10.03
N GLY A 37 -7.05 8.11 -11.29
CA GLY A 37 -7.21 6.73 -11.76
C GLY A 37 -5.92 5.92 -11.62
N PHE A 38 -4.76 6.52 -11.93
CA PHE A 38 -3.43 5.95 -11.70
C PHE A 38 -3.19 5.68 -10.22
N SER A 39 -3.41 6.67 -9.34
CA SER A 39 -3.26 6.51 -7.88
C SER A 39 -4.13 5.36 -7.33
N ARG A 40 -5.42 5.29 -7.72
CA ARG A 40 -6.31 4.18 -7.34
C ARG A 40 -5.85 2.81 -7.88
N LYS A 41 -5.30 2.74 -9.09
CA LYS A 41 -4.75 1.49 -9.66
C LYS A 41 -3.45 1.08 -8.92
N THR A 42 -2.63 2.03 -8.49
CA THR A 42 -1.45 1.78 -7.65
C THR A 42 -1.85 1.29 -6.26
N ALA A 43 -2.94 1.80 -5.68
CA ALA A 43 -3.53 1.26 -4.45
C ALA A 43 -4.03 -0.19 -4.63
N LYS A 44 -4.81 -0.49 -5.68
CA LYS A 44 -5.21 -1.89 -5.96
C LYS A 44 -4.02 -2.84 -6.18
N LEU A 45 -2.87 -2.33 -6.64
CA LEU A 45 -1.62 -3.09 -6.77
C LEU A 45 -0.88 -3.31 -5.43
N ARG A 46 -1.04 -2.41 -4.44
CA ARG A 46 -0.60 -2.64 -3.05
C ARG A 46 -1.31 -3.88 -2.50
N ASP A 47 -2.64 -3.90 -2.60
CA ASP A 47 -3.48 -4.93 -2.00
C ASP A 47 -3.15 -6.34 -2.53
N LYS A 48 -2.92 -6.46 -3.85
CA LYS A 48 -2.44 -7.72 -4.45
C LYS A 48 -1.01 -8.09 -4.10
N GLY A 49 -0.17 -7.13 -3.72
CA GLY A 49 1.15 -7.39 -3.12
C GLY A 49 1.04 -7.93 -1.69
N ASP A 50 0.11 -7.41 -0.89
CA ASP A 50 -0.14 -7.87 0.49
C ASP A 50 -0.81 -9.24 0.54
N GLU A 51 -1.76 -9.52 -0.37
CA GLU A 51 -2.30 -10.87 -0.59
C GLU A 51 -1.20 -11.88 -0.96
N LEU A 52 -0.31 -11.51 -1.88
CA LEU A 52 0.81 -12.35 -2.30
C LEU A 52 1.77 -12.63 -1.13
N ALA A 53 2.13 -11.62 -0.33
CA ALA A 53 2.98 -11.81 0.84
C ALA A 53 2.35 -12.75 1.87
N LYS A 54 1.04 -12.58 2.16
CA LYS A 54 0.29 -13.48 3.05
C LYS A 54 0.29 -14.93 2.54
N ALA A 55 0.03 -15.13 1.25
CA ALA A 55 0.04 -16.46 0.63
C ALA A 55 1.42 -17.14 0.69
N LEU A 56 2.50 -16.37 0.51
CA LEU A 56 3.88 -16.86 0.61
C LEU A 56 4.26 -17.25 2.04
N LEU A 57 3.80 -16.50 3.06
CA LEU A 57 4.00 -16.86 4.47
C LEU A 57 3.29 -18.19 4.80
N THR A 58 2.01 -18.34 4.42
CA THR A 58 1.27 -19.60 4.58
C THR A 58 1.93 -20.78 3.87
N TYR A 59 2.52 -20.55 2.69
CA TYR A 59 3.28 -21.59 1.99
C TYR A 59 4.57 -21.96 2.74
N ALA A 60 5.34 -20.96 3.20
CA ALA A 60 6.56 -21.19 3.97
C ALA A 60 6.31 -22.02 5.24
N GLU A 61 5.13 -21.91 5.86
CA GLU A 61 4.83 -22.68 7.07
C GLU A 61 4.84 -24.21 6.87
N ALA A 62 4.55 -24.69 5.66
CA ALA A 62 4.43 -26.10 5.30
C ALA A 62 5.73 -26.77 4.84
N GLU A 63 6.82 -26.00 4.68
CA GLU A 63 8.07 -26.44 4.07
C GLU A 63 9.20 -26.69 5.09
N GLY A 64 10.29 -27.31 4.61
CA GLY A 64 11.53 -27.55 5.38
C GLY A 64 12.18 -26.26 5.88
N GLN A 65 12.97 -26.35 6.95
CA GLN A 65 13.43 -25.18 7.70
C GLN A 65 14.24 -24.15 6.87
N SER A 66 14.96 -24.59 5.83
CA SER A 66 15.77 -23.76 4.94
C SER A 66 14.88 -22.98 3.95
N LEU A 67 14.03 -23.69 3.18
CA LEU A 67 13.05 -23.11 2.26
C LEU A 67 12.06 -22.20 3.00
N LYS A 68 11.58 -22.62 4.17
CA LYS A 68 10.73 -21.81 5.07
C LYS A 68 11.37 -20.49 5.42
N SER A 69 12.65 -20.49 5.83
CA SER A 69 13.36 -19.25 6.18
C SER A 69 13.56 -18.33 4.97
N GLY A 70 13.88 -18.89 3.80
CA GLY A 70 14.06 -18.11 2.57
C GLY A 70 12.76 -17.49 2.05
N VAL A 71 11.66 -18.25 2.04
CA VAL A 71 10.34 -17.75 1.58
C VAL A 71 9.74 -16.76 2.58
N THR A 72 9.93 -16.97 3.89
CA THR A 72 9.49 -16.01 4.92
C THR A 72 10.17 -14.64 4.73
N GLY A 73 11.52 -14.60 4.67
CA GLY A 73 12.24 -13.34 4.47
C GLY A 73 11.94 -12.67 3.12
N PHE A 74 11.70 -13.46 2.06
CA PHE A 74 11.20 -12.94 0.79
C PHE A 74 9.81 -12.29 0.96
N ALA A 75 8.87 -12.97 1.60
CA ALA A 75 7.50 -12.49 1.79
C ALA A 75 7.42 -11.23 2.66
N GLU A 76 8.15 -11.19 3.79
CA GLU A 76 8.30 -9.99 4.63
C GLU A 76 8.84 -8.80 3.81
N THR A 77 9.76 -9.07 2.89
CA THR A 77 10.30 -8.04 1.99
C THR A 77 9.29 -7.57 0.95
N ILE A 78 8.37 -8.44 0.48
CA ILE A 78 7.25 -8.04 -0.38
C ILE A 78 6.25 -7.15 0.38
N SER A 79 5.90 -7.47 1.64
CA SER A 79 5.07 -6.59 2.49
C SER A 79 5.73 -5.22 2.67
N ALA A 80 7.02 -5.19 2.99
CA ALA A 80 7.76 -3.92 3.14
C ALA A 80 7.74 -3.08 1.85
N ILE A 81 7.75 -3.67 0.66
CA ILE A 81 7.59 -2.94 -0.62
C ILE A 81 6.18 -2.32 -0.71
N GLN A 82 5.14 -2.97 -0.18
CA GLN A 82 3.77 -2.45 -0.19
C GLN A 82 3.58 -1.30 0.81
N ASP A 83 4.27 -1.29 1.96
CA ASP A 83 4.35 -0.12 2.84
C ASP A 83 4.89 1.12 2.10
N TYR A 84 5.96 0.94 1.30
CA TYR A 84 6.50 2.02 0.46
C TYR A 84 5.57 2.39 -0.69
N ARG A 85 4.78 1.45 -1.22
CA ARG A 85 3.73 1.73 -2.22
C ARG A 85 2.56 2.52 -1.61
N GLN A 86 2.18 2.23 -0.37
CA GLN A 86 1.18 3.02 0.36
C GLN A 86 1.68 4.46 0.58
N ALA A 87 2.96 4.63 0.92
CA ALA A 87 3.59 5.94 1.02
C ALA A 87 3.74 6.65 -0.36
N GLU A 88 3.76 5.92 -1.47
CA GLU A 88 3.69 6.45 -2.84
C GLU A 88 2.28 6.97 -3.15
N VAL A 89 1.24 6.15 -2.99
CA VAL A 89 -0.18 6.54 -3.19
C VAL A 89 -0.53 7.82 -2.42
N GLN A 90 -0.23 7.87 -1.13
CA GLN A 90 -0.46 9.07 -0.30
C GLN A 90 0.24 10.33 -0.82
N ARG A 91 1.40 10.19 -1.46
CA ARG A 91 2.15 11.32 -2.04
C ARG A 91 1.64 11.69 -3.43
N LEU A 92 1.20 10.73 -4.24
CA LEU A 92 0.51 10.99 -5.51
C LEU A 92 -0.76 11.80 -5.26
N ASP A 93 -1.58 11.38 -4.30
CA ASP A 93 -2.81 12.08 -3.94
C ASP A 93 -2.55 13.50 -3.44
N ALA A 94 -1.63 13.67 -2.47
CA ALA A 94 -1.34 14.97 -1.87
C ALA A 94 -0.57 15.95 -2.78
N LYS A 95 0.29 15.46 -3.69
CA LYS A 95 1.17 16.32 -4.51
C LYS A 95 0.77 16.45 -5.98
N VAL A 96 -0.03 15.52 -6.50
CA VAL A 96 -0.41 15.45 -7.92
C VAL A 96 -1.91 15.63 -8.06
N VAL A 97 -2.71 14.76 -7.43
CA VAL A 97 -4.17 14.78 -7.57
C VAL A 97 -4.78 16.02 -6.91
N GLN A 98 -4.49 16.30 -5.65
CA GLN A 98 -5.07 17.43 -4.92
C GLN A 98 -4.81 18.79 -5.58
N PRO A 99 -3.58 19.13 -6.05
CA PRO A 99 -3.36 20.37 -6.81
C PRO A 99 -4.14 20.45 -8.13
N LEU A 100 -4.31 19.34 -8.86
CA LEU A 100 -5.11 19.29 -10.08
C LEU A 100 -6.61 19.49 -9.77
N THR A 101 -7.14 18.86 -8.71
CA THR A 101 -8.52 19.06 -8.23
C THR A 101 -8.79 20.53 -7.88
N LEU A 102 -7.86 21.17 -7.17
CA LEU A 102 -7.98 22.58 -6.78
C LEU A 102 -7.95 23.53 -8.00
N TYR A 103 -7.34 23.12 -9.12
CA TYR A 103 -7.21 23.96 -10.32
C TYR A 103 -8.56 24.33 -10.95
N GLY A 104 -9.60 23.51 -10.76
CA GLY A 104 -10.96 23.87 -11.15
C GLY A 104 -11.49 25.12 -10.44
N ASN A 105 -11.08 25.38 -9.19
CA ASN A 105 -11.43 26.60 -8.49
C ASN A 105 -10.60 27.81 -8.96
N THR A 106 -9.31 27.60 -9.27
CA THR A 106 -8.46 28.61 -9.92
C THR A 106 -9.06 29.10 -11.23
N CYS A 107 -9.53 28.19 -12.10
CA CYS A 107 -10.21 28.54 -13.35
C CYS A 107 -11.54 29.29 -13.13
N LYS A 108 -12.37 28.85 -12.17
CA LYS A 108 -13.63 29.57 -11.82
C LYS A 108 -13.36 30.99 -11.33
N HIS A 109 -12.36 31.19 -10.49
CA HIS A 109 -11.98 32.52 -9.99
C HIS A 109 -11.48 33.41 -11.14
N ALA A 110 -10.58 32.90 -12.00
CA ALA A 110 -10.05 33.64 -13.13
C ALA A 110 -11.15 34.05 -14.13
N LYS A 111 -12.16 33.19 -14.35
CA LYS A 111 -13.35 33.52 -15.17
C LYS A 111 -14.17 34.65 -14.55
N ALA A 112 -14.52 34.54 -13.27
CA ALA A 112 -15.34 35.55 -12.59
C ALA A 112 -14.64 36.91 -12.51
N GLU A 113 -13.32 36.92 -12.29
CA GLU A 113 -12.51 38.15 -12.28
C GLU A 113 -12.50 38.83 -13.65
N SER A 114 -12.31 38.07 -14.74
CA SER A 114 -12.33 38.66 -16.09
C SER A 114 -13.72 39.24 -16.45
N GLU A 115 -14.81 38.61 -16.01
CA GLU A 115 -16.17 39.14 -16.18
C GLU A 115 -16.44 40.39 -15.34
N LEU A 116 -15.86 40.48 -14.14
CA LEU A 116 -15.92 41.69 -13.29
C LEU A 116 -15.18 42.87 -13.94
N GLN A 117 -13.96 42.65 -14.45
CA GLN A 117 -13.21 43.69 -15.16
C GLN A 117 -13.96 44.16 -16.42
N ARG A 118 -14.61 43.24 -17.16
CA ARG A 118 -15.48 43.56 -18.32
C ARG A 118 -16.65 44.49 -17.95
N ALA A 119 -17.15 44.41 -16.73
CA ALA A 119 -18.26 45.24 -16.25
C ALA A 119 -17.83 46.61 -15.70
N ALA A 120 -16.52 46.85 -15.54
CA ALA A 120 -16.00 48.12 -15.04
C ALA A 120 -16.13 49.26 -16.07
N VAL A 121 -16.58 50.44 -15.62
CA VAL A 121 -16.87 51.60 -16.49
C VAL A 121 -15.60 52.29 -17.02
N ASP A 122 -14.45 52.11 -16.35
CA ASP A 122 -13.16 52.65 -16.75
C ASP A 122 -12.50 51.75 -17.81
N ALA A 123 -12.87 51.98 -19.07
CA ALA A 123 -12.55 51.10 -20.19
C ALA A 123 -11.04 50.93 -20.45
N THR A 124 -10.20 51.93 -20.15
CA THR A 124 -8.74 51.88 -20.40
C THR A 124 -8.00 51.23 -19.23
N ARG A 125 -8.47 51.44 -17.99
CA ARG A 125 -7.93 50.75 -16.82
C ARG A 125 -8.27 49.25 -16.82
N SER A 126 -9.47 48.91 -17.31
CA SER A 126 -9.95 47.53 -17.46
C SER A 126 -9.09 46.71 -18.42
N ASP A 127 -8.73 47.23 -19.60
CA ASP A 127 -7.93 46.50 -20.59
C ASP A 127 -6.57 46.05 -20.03
N ARG A 128 -5.82 46.98 -19.42
CA ARG A 128 -4.50 46.67 -18.85
C ARG A 128 -4.61 45.70 -17.66
N ALA A 129 -5.69 45.79 -16.87
CA ALA A 129 -5.95 44.86 -15.78
C ALA A 129 -6.29 43.45 -16.30
N LEU A 130 -7.02 43.33 -17.42
CA LEU A 130 -7.29 42.04 -18.08
C LEU A 130 -6.03 41.41 -18.67
N GLU A 131 -5.13 42.21 -19.24
CA GLU A 131 -3.83 41.74 -19.75
C GLU A 131 -2.92 41.27 -18.60
N GLU A 132 -2.76 42.07 -17.54
CA GLU A 132 -2.00 41.68 -16.34
C GLU A 132 -2.59 40.42 -15.65
N GLN A 133 -3.91 40.30 -15.58
CA GLN A 133 -4.59 39.14 -15.00
C GLN A 133 -4.38 37.87 -15.84
N MET A 134 -4.44 37.99 -17.17
CA MET A 134 -4.23 36.87 -18.08
C MET A 134 -2.78 36.39 -18.11
N ASP A 135 -1.81 37.31 -18.10
CA ASP A 135 -0.37 36.98 -18.02
C ASP A 135 -0.04 36.27 -16.69
N ASN A 136 -0.65 36.71 -15.58
CA ASN A 136 -0.52 36.05 -14.28
C ASN A 136 -1.15 34.65 -14.29
N PHE A 137 -2.34 34.46 -14.88
CA PHE A 137 -2.97 33.14 -15.00
C PHE A 137 -2.15 32.18 -15.87
N GLU A 138 -1.66 32.63 -17.02
CA GLU A 138 -0.81 31.81 -17.91
C GLU A 138 0.53 31.45 -17.24
N ARG A 139 1.15 32.39 -16.51
CA ARG A 139 2.36 32.14 -15.70
C ARG A 139 2.12 31.09 -14.63
N GLN A 140 1.14 31.32 -13.76
CA GLN A 140 0.79 30.44 -12.64
C GLN A 140 0.55 29.01 -13.14
N LYS A 141 -0.25 28.86 -14.20
CA LYS A 141 -0.52 27.57 -14.86
C LYS A 141 0.74 26.85 -15.33
N MET A 142 1.70 27.57 -15.92
CA MET A 142 2.97 26.98 -16.39
C MET A 142 3.89 26.57 -15.23
N GLU A 143 3.89 27.34 -14.15
CA GLU A 143 4.69 27.05 -12.95
C GLU A 143 4.07 25.87 -12.15
N ASP A 144 2.75 25.81 -12.03
CA ASP A 144 2.02 24.73 -11.36
C ASP A 144 2.11 23.41 -12.10
N ILE A 145 1.84 23.34 -13.41
CA ILE A 145 1.93 22.07 -14.15
C ILE A 145 3.37 21.52 -14.14
N LYS A 146 4.37 22.41 -14.22
CA LYS A 146 5.78 22.03 -14.07
C LYS A 146 6.04 21.46 -12.68
N LYS A 147 5.55 22.11 -11.62
CA LYS A 147 5.71 21.62 -10.24
C LYS A 147 5.04 20.25 -10.06
N ILE A 148 3.79 20.10 -10.49
CA ILE A 148 2.98 18.87 -10.37
C ILE A 148 3.70 17.70 -11.06
N LEU A 149 4.19 17.88 -12.29
CA LEU A 149 4.90 16.83 -13.02
C LEU A 149 6.29 16.54 -12.44
N CYS A 150 6.98 17.53 -11.88
CA CYS A 150 8.24 17.30 -11.15
C CYS A 150 8.03 16.56 -9.82
N ASP A 151 6.96 16.87 -9.08
CA ASP A 151 6.58 16.15 -7.85
C ASP A 151 6.19 14.70 -8.17
N PHE A 152 5.41 14.45 -9.24
CA PHE A 152 5.08 13.10 -9.72
C PHE A 152 6.35 12.27 -9.97
N VAL A 153 7.25 12.73 -10.85
CA VAL A 153 8.50 12.01 -11.16
C VAL A 153 9.35 11.78 -9.91
N HIS A 154 9.38 12.73 -8.97
CA HIS A 154 10.11 12.56 -7.71
C HIS A 154 9.49 11.49 -6.79
N VAL A 155 8.17 11.35 -6.76
CA VAL A 155 7.48 10.30 -5.97
C VAL A 155 7.80 8.91 -6.54
N GLU A 156 7.61 8.71 -7.83
CA GLU A 156 7.91 7.44 -8.53
C GLU A 156 9.39 7.06 -8.35
N MET A 157 10.33 8.02 -8.49
CA MET A 157 11.76 7.78 -8.26
C MET A 157 12.06 7.32 -6.83
N VAL A 158 11.43 7.92 -5.81
CA VAL A 158 11.64 7.53 -4.41
C VAL A 158 11.12 6.12 -4.14
N PHE A 159 9.96 5.75 -4.69
CA PHE A 159 9.45 4.39 -4.60
C PHE A 159 10.36 3.39 -5.33
N HIS A 160 10.67 3.62 -6.61
CA HIS A 160 11.50 2.72 -7.41
C HIS A 160 12.91 2.50 -6.83
N CYS A 161 13.55 3.54 -6.27
CA CYS A 161 14.83 3.38 -5.59
C CYS A 161 14.71 2.44 -4.38
N LYS A 162 13.64 2.53 -3.59
CA LYS A 162 13.45 1.67 -2.41
C LYS A 162 12.99 0.27 -2.78
N ALA A 163 12.13 0.13 -3.80
CA ALA A 163 11.72 -1.16 -4.34
C ALA A 163 12.93 -1.93 -4.89
N LEU A 164 13.86 -1.28 -5.59
CA LEU A 164 15.09 -1.92 -6.08
C LEU A 164 16.00 -2.41 -4.93
N GLU A 165 16.15 -1.60 -3.88
CA GLU A 165 16.89 -1.99 -2.67
C GLU A 165 16.27 -3.24 -2.03
N LEU A 166 14.95 -3.24 -1.83
CA LEU A 166 14.22 -4.33 -1.21
C LEU A 166 14.18 -5.58 -2.08
N TYR A 167 13.94 -5.49 -3.40
CA TYR A 167 14.02 -6.65 -4.30
C TYR A 167 15.44 -7.27 -4.32
N THR A 168 16.48 -6.47 -4.10
CA THR A 168 17.85 -7.00 -3.95
C THR A 168 18.01 -7.84 -2.67
N VAL A 169 17.38 -7.43 -1.56
CA VAL A 169 17.33 -8.20 -0.31
C VAL A 169 16.45 -9.45 -0.45
N ALA A 170 15.27 -9.32 -1.07
CA ALA A 170 14.36 -10.43 -1.35
C ALA A 170 15.06 -11.54 -2.18
N HIS A 171 15.83 -11.14 -3.19
CA HIS A 171 16.65 -12.08 -3.97
C HIS A 171 17.73 -12.76 -3.12
N GLN A 172 18.35 -12.07 -2.17
CA GLN A 172 19.35 -12.68 -1.27
C GLN A 172 18.75 -13.76 -0.36
N TYR A 173 17.52 -13.56 0.15
CA TYR A 173 16.81 -14.61 0.89
C TYR A 173 16.58 -15.87 0.05
N LEU A 174 16.14 -15.72 -1.22
CA LEU A 174 15.94 -16.85 -2.12
C LEU A 174 17.24 -17.55 -2.52
N GLN A 175 18.35 -16.82 -2.69
CA GLN A 175 19.68 -17.40 -2.94
C GLN A 175 20.32 -18.04 -1.70
N GLY A 176 19.75 -17.81 -0.51
CA GLY A 176 20.18 -18.41 0.75
C GLY A 176 19.56 -19.78 1.06
N ILE A 177 18.60 -20.24 0.25
CA ILE A 177 17.94 -21.54 0.42
C ILE A 177 18.94 -22.66 0.10
N ASN A 178 19.23 -23.51 1.09
CA ASN A 178 20.01 -24.74 0.93
C ASN A 178 19.06 -25.94 0.89
N ASP A 179 18.99 -26.63 -0.25
CA ASP A 179 18.07 -27.75 -0.50
C ASP A 179 18.54 -29.07 0.10
N GLU A 180 19.85 -29.32 0.22
CA GLU A 180 20.35 -30.55 0.84
C GLU A 180 20.10 -30.61 2.36
N ASP A 181 19.97 -29.46 3.06
CA ASP A 181 19.58 -29.41 4.48
C ASP A 181 18.12 -29.89 4.66
N ASP A 182 17.18 -29.32 3.89
CA ASP A 182 15.76 -29.71 3.91
C ASP A 182 15.57 -31.16 3.42
N LEU A 183 16.33 -31.58 2.42
CA LEU A 183 16.34 -32.96 1.97
C LEU A 183 16.90 -33.90 3.04
N GLU A 184 17.91 -33.52 3.84
CA GLU A 184 18.33 -34.32 4.99
C GLU A 184 17.26 -34.36 6.10
N GLU A 185 16.60 -33.25 6.43
CA GLU A 185 15.47 -33.22 7.38
C GLU A 185 14.33 -34.17 6.93
N PHE A 186 13.95 -34.10 5.65
CA PHE A 186 12.95 -34.98 5.05
C PHE A 186 13.40 -36.46 5.03
N ARG A 187 14.64 -36.74 4.59
CA ARG A 187 15.22 -38.11 4.60
C ARG A 187 15.29 -38.69 6.01
N ASN A 188 15.55 -37.87 7.02
CA ASN A 188 15.55 -38.28 8.43
C ASN A 188 14.14 -38.56 8.94
N SER A 189 13.17 -37.69 8.61
CA SER A 189 11.76 -37.85 8.99
C SER A 189 11.10 -39.10 8.38
N MET A 190 11.56 -39.54 7.20
CA MET A 190 11.13 -40.81 6.58
C MET A 190 11.73 -42.07 7.23
N ARG A 191 12.76 -41.98 8.09
CA ARG A 191 13.37 -43.17 8.71
C ARG A 191 12.43 -43.74 9.77
N PRO A 192 12.01 -45.02 9.68
CA PRO A 192 11.15 -45.61 10.71
C PRO A 192 11.90 -45.62 12.05
N PRO A 193 11.23 -45.31 13.18
CA PRO A 193 11.88 -45.27 14.48
C PRO A 193 12.53 -46.61 14.79
N SER A 194 13.85 -46.63 14.96
CA SER A 194 14.61 -47.86 15.18
C SER A 194 14.09 -48.58 16.42
N ALA A 195 13.61 -49.81 16.24
CA ALA A 195 13.03 -50.60 17.33
C ALA A 195 14.01 -50.66 18.52
N PRO A 196 13.57 -50.34 19.75
CA PRO A 196 14.49 -50.18 20.89
C PRO A 196 15.27 -51.45 21.14
N ALA A 197 16.59 -51.33 21.25
CA ALA A 197 17.51 -52.47 21.30
C ALA A 197 17.32 -53.32 22.58
N ARG A 198 16.46 -54.34 22.51
CA ARG A 198 16.13 -55.26 23.62
C ARG A 198 17.25 -56.27 23.93
N LEU A 199 18.51 -55.84 23.98
CA LEU A 199 19.69 -56.71 24.16
C LEU A 199 20.33 -56.66 25.56
N ASP A 200 19.97 -55.71 26.43
CA ASP A 200 20.56 -55.59 27.78
C ASP A 200 19.73 -56.21 28.93
N LEU A 201 18.61 -56.87 28.65
CA LEU A 201 17.76 -57.48 29.71
C LEU A 201 18.11 -58.96 30.05
N VAL A 202 19.11 -59.56 29.40
CA VAL A 202 19.44 -61.00 29.60
C VAL A 202 20.64 -61.20 30.54
N ARG A 203 21.49 -60.18 30.75
CA ARG A 203 22.78 -60.35 31.46
C ARG A 203 22.70 -60.26 32.99
N ALA A 204 21.59 -59.77 33.55
CA ALA A 204 21.47 -59.53 35.00
C ALA A 204 21.22 -60.81 35.83
N ASN A 205 20.54 -61.82 35.27
CA ASN A 205 19.96 -62.92 36.05
C ASN A 205 20.93 -64.10 36.30
N SER A 206 22.19 -63.81 36.66
CA SER A 206 23.22 -64.84 36.88
C SER A 206 24.30 -64.47 37.90
N LYS A 207 23.89 -64.18 39.16
CA LYS A 207 24.55 -64.67 40.38
C LYS A 207 23.81 -64.32 41.69
N THR A 208 23.86 -65.30 42.60
CA THR A 208 23.75 -65.30 44.07
C THR A 208 24.23 -64.00 44.80
N SER A 209 23.84 -63.65 46.04
CA SER A 209 23.26 -64.46 47.14
C SER A 209 22.57 -63.66 48.27
N LEU A 210 21.68 -64.34 49.00
CA LEU A 210 21.23 -64.20 50.41
C LEU A 210 21.64 -62.99 51.31
N SER A 211 20.65 -62.22 51.79
CA SER A 211 20.45 -61.73 53.19
C SER A 211 19.18 -60.84 53.25
N SER A 212 18.14 -60.97 54.10
CA SER A 212 18.01 -60.96 55.59
C SER A 212 18.52 -59.66 56.25
N THR A 213 17.77 -58.87 57.04
CA THR A 213 16.51 -59.11 57.80
C THR A 213 15.84 -57.79 58.27
N ALA A 214 14.61 -57.86 58.84
CA ALA A 214 13.87 -56.81 59.61
C ALA A 214 13.36 -55.58 58.82
N ARG A 215 12.06 -55.19 58.84
CA ARG A 215 11.05 -54.84 59.90
C ARG A 215 11.16 -53.41 60.47
N GLN A 216 10.30 -52.49 60.00
CA GLN A 216 9.23 -51.86 60.80
C GLN A 216 8.35 -50.84 60.03
N THR A 217 7.12 -50.66 60.53
CA THR A 217 6.09 -49.64 60.23
C THR A 217 5.22 -49.49 61.52
N PRO A 218 4.21 -48.59 61.62
CA PRO A 218 3.84 -47.43 60.80
C PRO A 218 3.66 -46.11 61.61
N GLY A 219 3.29 -45.03 60.91
CA GLY A 219 2.50 -43.91 61.46
C GLY A 219 2.88 -42.54 60.87
N ALA A 220 2.03 -41.51 60.86
CA ALA A 220 0.57 -41.35 60.95
C ALA A 220 0.32 -39.82 60.95
N GLU A 221 -0.43 -39.32 59.97
CA GLU A 221 -1.22 -38.06 59.94
C GLU A 221 -0.78 -36.78 60.68
N ARG A 222 -0.80 -35.63 59.98
CA ARG A 222 -1.60 -34.43 60.37
C ARG A 222 -1.77 -33.41 59.22
N ARG A 223 -2.55 -32.35 59.45
CA ARG A 223 -3.46 -31.74 58.45
C ARG A 223 -3.43 -30.19 58.41
N ALA A 224 -3.55 -29.62 57.20
CA ALA A 224 -3.93 -28.22 56.87
C ALA A 224 -2.95 -27.11 57.38
N THR A 225 -3.01 -25.82 57.00
CA THR A 225 -3.91 -24.89 56.25
C THR A 225 -3.02 -23.85 55.52
N ALA A 226 -3.37 -22.95 54.58
CA ALA A 226 -4.46 -22.58 53.66
C ALA A 226 -4.16 -21.11 53.19
N PHE A 227 -4.99 -20.49 52.33
CA PHE A 227 -4.92 -19.08 51.83
C PHE A 227 -3.81 -18.76 50.80
N SER A 228 -4.01 -17.92 49.75
CA SER A 228 -5.12 -17.01 49.37
C SER A 228 -5.45 -17.00 47.86
N LYS A 229 -6.66 -16.51 47.51
CA LYS A 229 -7.16 -16.04 46.19
C LYS A 229 -6.78 -14.55 45.96
N PRO A 230 -7.20 -13.81 44.90
CA PRO A 230 -8.07 -14.10 43.72
C PRO A 230 -7.29 -14.05 42.37
N GLN A 231 -7.81 -14.01 41.13
CA GLN A 231 -9.14 -14.09 40.46
C GLN A 231 -10.16 -12.91 40.45
N GLU A 232 -9.89 -11.87 39.63
CA GLU A 232 -10.91 -10.98 39.05
C GLU A 232 -10.95 -11.09 37.49
N GLN A 233 -11.88 -10.40 36.81
CA GLN A 233 -12.61 -10.95 35.63
C GLN A 233 -13.38 -9.87 34.81
N GLU A 234 -13.69 -10.13 33.51
CA GLU A 234 -14.57 -9.32 32.58
C GLU A 234 -14.01 -7.94 32.13
N THR A 235 -14.50 -7.27 31.06
CA THR A 235 -15.78 -7.34 30.29
C THR A 235 -15.63 -7.44 28.76
N ASP A 236 -16.75 -7.72 28.09
CA ASP A 236 -16.99 -7.52 26.65
C ASP A 236 -17.04 -6.02 26.25
N GLU A 237 -17.05 -5.74 24.94
CA GLU A 237 -18.09 -4.94 24.27
C GLU A 237 -18.04 -5.18 22.73
N ASP A 238 -19.21 -5.27 22.09
CA ASP A 238 -19.35 -5.51 20.64
C ASP A 238 -19.34 -4.19 19.84
N GLU A 239 -18.68 -4.17 18.67
CA GLU A 239 -18.93 -3.17 17.62
C GLU A 239 -19.21 -3.87 16.29
N GLU A 240 -20.39 -3.65 15.71
CA GLU A 240 -20.73 -4.11 14.36
C GLU A 240 -20.25 -3.08 13.33
N GLU A 241 -19.27 -3.43 12.49
CA GLU A 241 -18.95 -2.65 11.30
C GLU A 241 -19.92 -3.00 10.16
N THR A 242 -20.54 -1.98 9.55
CA THR A 242 -21.48 -2.15 8.44
C THR A 242 -20.74 -2.20 7.11
N GLU A 243 -20.85 -3.34 6.41
CA GLU A 243 -20.32 -3.57 5.06
C GLU A 243 -21.16 -2.81 4.00
N ASP A 244 -20.83 -1.54 3.75
CA ASP A 244 -21.35 -0.78 2.59
C ASP A 244 -20.54 -1.11 1.32
N GLU A 245 -20.85 -2.24 0.67
CA GLU A 245 -20.25 -2.66 -0.61
C GLU A 245 -20.90 -1.94 -1.82
N ASP A 246 -20.41 -0.73 -2.15
CA ASP A 246 -20.73 -0.05 -3.43
C ASP A 246 -20.00 -0.74 -4.62
N GLU A 247 -20.55 -1.83 -5.14
CA GLU A 247 -20.10 -2.51 -6.37
C GLU A 247 -20.48 -1.74 -7.65
N ASP A 248 -19.71 -0.70 -8.01
CA ASP A 248 -19.78 -0.07 -9.35
C ASP A 248 -19.16 -1.00 -10.43
N GLU A 249 -19.93 -1.98 -10.92
CA GLU A 249 -19.63 -2.77 -12.13
C GLU A 249 -19.80 -1.94 -13.42
N GLU A 250 -18.72 -1.32 -13.91
CA GLU A 250 -18.63 -0.85 -15.32
C GLU A 250 -17.63 -1.71 -16.12
N ASP A 251 -18.08 -2.91 -16.52
CA ASP A 251 -17.42 -3.77 -17.51
C ASP A 251 -17.61 -3.22 -18.94
N GLU A 252 -16.66 -2.41 -19.43
CA GLU A 252 -16.58 -2.09 -20.87
C GLU A 252 -15.97 -3.27 -21.66
N GLU A 253 -16.83 -4.05 -22.32
CA GLU A 253 -16.42 -5.18 -23.17
C GLU A 253 -15.59 -4.77 -24.42
N ASP A 254 -14.74 -5.71 -24.85
CA ASP A 254 -14.42 -5.99 -26.26
C ASP A 254 -13.34 -5.17 -27.02
N ASP A 255 -12.11 -5.09 -26.52
CA ASP A 255 -10.93 -4.81 -27.37
C ASP A 255 -10.43 -6.06 -28.13
N ARG A 256 -11.31 -6.75 -28.86
CA ARG A 256 -10.92 -7.82 -29.80
C ARG A 256 -10.34 -7.24 -31.09
N HIS A 257 -9.05 -6.87 -31.11
CA HIS A 257 -8.17 -7.30 -32.24
C HIS A 257 -6.63 -7.22 -32.04
N TYR A 258 -6.05 -8.14 -31.26
CA TYR A 258 -4.64 -8.52 -31.46
C TYR A 258 -4.48 -9.68 -32.46
N ARG A 259 -4.44 -9.31 -33.75
CA ARG A 259 -3.91 -10.04 -34.93
C ARG A 259 -3.99 -9.06 -36.11
N ARG A 260 -2.96 -8.87 -36.93
CA ARG A 260 -1.79 -9.72 -37.23
C ARG A 260 -0.57 -8.88 -37.60
#